data_AF-A0A7Z9WCB2-F1
#
_entry.id   AF-A0A7Z9WCB2-F1
#
_cell.length_a   1.000
_cell.length_b   1.000
_cell.length_c   1.000
_cell.angle_alpha   90.00
_cell.angle_beta   90.00
_cell.angle_gamma   90.00
#
_symmetry.space_group_name_H-M   'P 1'
#
loop_
_entity.id
_entity.type
_entity.pdbx_description
1 polymer ?
#
loop_
_entity_poly.entity_id
_entity_poly.type
_entity_poly.pdbx_seq_one_letter_code
_entity_poly.pdbx_strand_id
1 'polypeptide(L)'
;MDEKTLLNTKEVARFLDVNEKVVYSLVAEKGLPATKVTGKWLFPRHLVERWIENNTLNYPKPLQAVPPMEGLLIIAGSNDIVLDQAISLFNARAEGQMAVFGNMGSMGGIKALRLGLCHMATSHLVEADGEEYNFQYLQQELDQLPAVVNFCYREQGLLIGRGNPKGIHSTEDLKAKGIRVVNRPKGTGTRLLFDSKLAEVGISPEQLDGYGRELFRHLDVGLEVLSGQADAGPGIKAVAQLLGLEFLSWQWERFDLLI
;
A
#
# COMPACT_ATOMS: atom_id res chain seq x y z
N MET A 1 34.08 0.98 17.23
CA MET A 1 34.79 2.26 17.32
C MET A 1 33.96 3.24 16.51
N ASP A 2 33.30 4.21 17.15
CA ASP A 2 32.37 5.10 16.46
C ASP A 2 33.08 5.86 15.33
N GLU A 3 32.63 5.64 14.08
CA GLU A 3 33.12 6.42 12.96
C GLU A 3 32.58 7.84 13.07
N LYS A 4 33.50 8.78 13.20
CA LYS A 4 33.19 10.21 13.34
C LYS A 4 32.45 10.72 12.10
N THR A 5 31.23 11.21 12.31
CA THR A 5 30.33 11.66 11.23
C THR A 5 30.77 12.96 10.55
N LEU A 6 31.53 13.81 11.26
CA LEU A 6 32.04 15.09 10.79
C LEU A 6 33.57 15.14 10.89
N LEU A 7 34.23 15.27 9.75
CA LEU A 7 35.68 15.37 9.62
C LEU A 7 36.12 16.84 9.62
N ASN A 8 37.27 17.14 10.19
CA ASN A 8 37.98 18.41 9.96
C ASN A 8 38.91 18.32 8.74
N THR A 9 39.53 19.43 8.33
CA THR A 9 40.44 19.49 7.16
C THR A 9 41.53 18.42 7.19
N LYS A 10 42.16 18.18 8.34
CA LYS A 10 43.23 17.18 8.49
C LYS A 10 42.71 15.74 8.38
N GLU A 11 41.51 15.51 8.89
CA GLU A 11 40.86 14.20 8.85
C GLU A 11 40.38 13.85 7.44
N VAL A 12 39.78 14.80 6.71
CA VAL A 12 39.38 14.57 5.30
C VAL A 12 40.59 14.47 4.38
N ALA A 13 41.67 15.23 4.65
CA ALA A 13 42.93 15.10 3.94
C ALA A 13 43.51 13.69 4.07
N ARG A 14 43.51 13.14 5.30
CA ARG A 14 43.91 11.75 5.55
C ARG A 14 42.97 10.74 4.89
N PHE A 15 41.66 10.99 4.92
CA PHE A 15 40.67 10.10 4.32
C PHE A 15 40.82 9.98 2.80
N LEU A 16 41.10 11.11 2.13
CA LEU A 16 41.33 11.18 0.69
C LEU A 16 42.77 10.86 0.28
N ASP A 17 43.67 10.63 1.25
CA ASP A 17 45.11 10.49 1.06
C ASP A 17 45.76 11.65 0.26
N VAL A 18 45.41 12.88 0.62
CA VAL A 18 45.96 14.12 0.04
C VAL A 18 46.46 15.07 1.12
N ASN A 19 47.16 16.13 0.72
CA ASN A 19 47.55 17.19 1.66
C ASN A 19 46.40 18.19 1.90
N GLU A 20 46.46 18.93 3.02
CA GLU A 20 45.41 19.90 3.39
C GLU A 20 45.24 21.01 2.35
N LYS A 21 46.31 21.42 1.64
CA LYS A 21 46.23 22.44 0.57
C LYS A 21 45.34 21.97 -0.59
N VAL A 22 45.45 20.70 -0.98
CA VAL A 22 44.62 20.08 -2.03
C VAL A 22 43.16 20.04 -1.60
N VAL A 23 42.86 19.80 -0.31
CA VAL A 23 41.48 19.85 0.19
C VAL A 23 40.83 21.21 -0.08
N TYR A 24 41.54 22.32 0.13
CA TYR A 24 41.01 23.66 -0.17
C TYR A 24 40.75 23.85 -1.67
N SER A 25 41.64 23.39 -2.54
CA SER A 25 41.42 23.41 -4.00
C SER A 25 40.23 22.54 -4.40
N LEU A 26 40.06 21.36 -3.80
CA LEU A 26 38.90 20.50 -4.08
C LEU A 26 37.58 21.16 -3.67
N VAL A 27 37.54 21.89 -2.55
CA VAL A 27 36.36 22.68 -2.15
C VAL A 27 36.09 23.81 -3.15
N ALA A 28 37.13 24.56 -3.53
CA ALA A 28 36.98 25.75 -4.37
C ALA A 28 36.72 25.45 -5.85
N GLU A 29 37.35 24.41 -6.39
CA GLU A 29 37.42 24.16 -7.85
C GLU A 29 36.66 22.89 -8.27
N LYS A 30 36.52 21.91 -7.38
CA LYS A 30 35.93 20.60 -7.67
C LYS A 30 34.67 20.30 -6.87
N GLY A 31 34.19 21.27 -6.09
CA GLY A 31 32.93 21.19 -5.35
C GLY A 31 32.90 20.13 -4.25
N LEU A 32 34.02 19.84 -3.60
CA LEU A 32 34.06 18.95 -2.43
C LEU A 32 33.11 19.49 -1.33
N PRO A 33 32.09 18.73 -0.88
CA PRO A 33 31.11 19.22 0.09
C PRO A 33 31.72 19.56 1.44
N ALA A 34 31.53 20.80 1.87
CA ALA A 34 32.06 21.28 3.14
C ALA A 34 31.18 22.41 3.72
N THR A 35 31.12 22.48 5.04
CA THR A 35 30.42 23.56 5.77
C THR A 35 31.43 24.31 6.62
N LYS A 36 31.40 25.65 6.57
CA LYS A 36 32.26 26.50 7.41
C LYS A 36 31.50 26.91 8.67
N VAL A 37 31.96 26.47 9.83
CA VAL A 37 31.38 26.81 11.14
C VAL A 37 32.47 27.49 11.97
N THR A 38 32.20 28.70 12.47
CA THR A 38 33.11 29.49 13.32
C THR A 38 34.55 29.58 12.78
N GLY A 39 34.68 29.73 11.45
CA GLY A 39 35.96 29.84 10.75
C GLY A 39 36.64 28.51 10.41
N LYS A 40 36.13 27.38 10.91
CA LYS A 40 36.67 26.03 10.66
C LYS A 40 35.85 25.31 9.59
N TRP A 41 36.53 24.53 8.75
CA TRP A 41 35.88 23.66 7.79
C TRP A 41 35.51 22.32 8.40
N LEU A 42 34.28 21.88 8.13
CA LEU A 42 33.74 20.58 8.52
C LEU A 42 33.22 19.85 7.28
N PHE A 43 33.45 18.55 7.24
CA PHE A 43 33.15 17.69 6.10
C PHE A 43 32.31 16.51 6.59
N PRO A 44 30.98 16.49 6.34
CA PRO A 44 30.16 15.33 6.62
C PRO A 44 30.66 14.13 5.82
N ARG A 45 31.06 13.05 6.52
CA ARG A 45 31.76 11.92 5.88
C ARG A 45 30.95 11.31 4.73
N HIS A 46 29.66 11.08 4.93
CA HIS A 46 28.76 10.54 3.92
C HIS A 46 28.69 11.40 2.64
N LEU A 47 28.85 12.72 2.74
CA LEU A 47 28.87 13.60 1.56
C LEU A 47 30.21 13.57 0.84
N VAL A 48 31.32 13.40 1.57
CA VAL A 48 32.64 13.19 0.98
C VAL A 48 32.68 11.86 0.22
N GLU A 49 32.19 10.78 0.83
CA GLU A 49 32.07 9.45 0.20
C GLU A 49 31.24 9.53 -1.10
N ARG A 50 30.04 10.12 -1.03
CA ARG A 50 29.18 10.31 -2.21
C ARG A 50 29.82 11.18 -3.29
N TRP A 51 30.59 12.20 -2.90
CA TRP A 51 31.33 13.02 -3.85
C TRP A 51 32.42 12.22 -4.56
N ILE A 52 33.14 11.33 -3.87
CA ILE A 52 34.13 10.42 -4.51
C ILE A 52 33.43 9.50 -5.51
N GLU A 53 32.31 8.87 -5.12
CA GLU A 53 31.53 8.00 -5.99
C GLU A 53 31.10 8.72 -7.28
N ASN A 54 30.50 9.90 -7.15
CA ASN A 54 30.01 10.69 -8.29
C ASN A 54 31.13 11.20 -9.21
N ASN A 55 32.36 11.36 -8.71
CA ASN A 55 33.51 11.83 -9.49
C ASN A 55 34.44 10.71 -9.95
N THR A 56 34.06 9.45 -9.77
CA THR A 56 34.84 8.30 -10.24
C THR A 56 34.72 8.16 -11.76
N LEU A 57 35.81 8.41 -12.48
CA LEU A 57 35.84 8.39 -13.96
C LEU A 57 35.52 7.02 -14.57
N ASN A 58 35.97 5.95 -13.90
CA ASN A 58 35.76 4.57 -14.33
C ASN A 58 34.87 3.85 -13.31
N TYR A 59 33.70 4.44 -13.03
CA TYR A 59 32.74 3.80 -12.13
C TYR A 59 32.44 2.40 -12.69
N PRO A 60 32.69 1.31 -11.93
CA PRO A 60 32.34 -0.02 -12.40
C PRO A 60 30.85 0.03 -12.70
N LYS A 61 30.45 -0.12 -13.98
CA LYS A 61 29.04 -0.19 -14.34
C LYS A 61 28.45 -1.21 -13.37
N PRO A 62 27.51 -0.82 -12.48
CA PRO A 62 26.86 -1.83 -11.69
C PRO A 62 26.32 -2.84 -12.71
N LEU A 63 26.68 -4.11 -12.55
CA LEU A 63 25.82 -5.19 -13.04
C LEU A 63 24.43 -4.73 -12.60
N GLN A 64 23.55 -4.35 -13.52
CA GLN A 64 22.26 -3.72 -13.22
C GLN A 64 21.50 -4.61 -12.23
N ALA A 65 21.69 -4.37 -10.93
CA ALA A 65 21.11 -5.16 -9.86
C ALA A 65 19.74 -4.58 -9.47
N VAL A 66 19.42 -3.39 -9.97
CA VAL A 66 18.12 -2.75 -9.83
C VAL A 66 17.63 -2.47 -11.26
N PRO A 67 16.43 -2.95 -11.66
CA PRO A 67 15.87 -2.59 -12.95
C PRO A 67 15.75 -1.06 -13.05
N PRO A 68 15.88 -0.47 -14.26
CA PRO A 68 15.62 0.95 -14.46
C PRO A 68 14.26 1.32 -13.84
N MET A 69 14.20 2.43 -13.10
CA MET A 69 12.92 2.99 -12.64
C MET A 69 12.02 3.38 -13.82
N GLU A 70 12.63 3.64 -14.98
CA GLU A 70 11.92 3.78 -16.25
C GLU A 70 11.19 2.48 -16.59
N GLY A 71 9.86 2.56 -16.66
CA GLY A 71 8.98 1.41 -16.91
C GLY A 71 8.33 0.83 -15.65
N LEU A 72 8.69 1.28 -14.44
CA LEU A 72 8.06 0.82 -13.20
C LEU A 72 6.82 1.67 -12.85
N LEU A 73 5.63 1.05 -12.86
CA LEU A 73 4.39 1.60 -12.36
C LEU A 73 4.14 1.12 -10.92
N ILE A 74 4.25 2.03 -9.97
CA ILE A 74 3.93 1.77 -8.55
C ILE A 74 2.48 2.17 -8.28
N ILE A 75 1.67 1.18 -7.89
CA ILE A 75 0.27 1.35 -7.49
C ILE A 75 0.17 1.09 -5.98
N ALA A 76 -0.60 1.90 -5.24
CA ALA A 76 -0.82 1.67 -3.82
C ALA A 76 -2.30 1.87 -3.43
N GLY A 77 -2.77 1.19 -2.39
CA GLY A 77 -4.09 1.47 -1.83
C GLY A 77 -4.88 0.23 -1.43
N SER A 78 -6.20 0.27 -1.64
CA SER A 78 -7.09 -0.86 -1.38
C SER A 78 -6.92 -1.94 -2.46
N ASN A 79 -6.88 -3.21 -2.06
CA ASN A 79 -6.82 -4.33 -3.01
C ASN A 79 -8.19 -4.61 -3.66
N ASP A 80 -8.14 -5.04 -4.92
CA ASP A 80 -9.25 -5.63 -5.65
C ASP A 80 -8.75 -6.76 -6.57
N ILE A 81 -9.59 -7.78 -6.81
CA ILE A 81 -9.20 -8.95 -7.63
C ILE A 81 -9.09 -8.57 -9.10
N VAL A 82 -9.92 -7.65 -9.60
CA VAL A 82 -9.82 -7.16 -10.98
C VAL A 82 -8.55 -6.34 -11.14
N LEU A 83 -8.13 -5.60 -10.12
CA LEU A 83 -6.84 -4.90 -10.12
C LEU A 83 -5.66 -5.88 -10.19
N ASP A 84 -5.69 -6.95 -9.39
CA ASP A 84 -4.64 -8.00 -9.43
C ASP A 84 -4.54 -8.64 -10.82
N GLN A 85 -5.68 -8.88 -11.48
CA GLN A 85 -5.72 -9.38 -12.86
C GLN A 85 -5.22 -8.35 -13.87
N ALA A 86 -5.61 -7.08 -13.73
CA ALA A 86 -5.15 -6.01 -14.61
C ALA A 86 -3.63 -5.83 -14.54
N ILE A 87 -3.05 -5.86 -13.33
CA ILE A 87 -1.60 -5.83 -13.11
C ILE A 87 -0.93 -7.04 -13.74
N SER A 88 -1.48 -8.24 -13.54
CA SER A 88 -0.95 -9.47 -14.12
C SER A 88 -0.94 -9.42 -15.65
N LEU A 89 -2.02 -8.94 -16.27
CA LEU A 89 -2.13 -8.76 -17.71
C LEU A 89 -1.18 -7.70 -18.25
N PHE A 90 -1.04 -6.58 -17.52
CA PHE A 90 -0.08 -5.52 -17.86
C PHE A 90 1.34 -6.07 -17.86
N ASN A 91 1.76 -6.73 -16.78
CA ASN A 91 3.09 -7.31 -16.63
C ASN A 91 3.40 -8.40 -17.67
N ALA A 92 2.37 -9.12 -18.13
CA ALA A 92 2.54 -10.16 -19.16
C ALA A 92 2.64 -9.59 -20.59
N ARG A 93 2.19 -8.36 -20.83
CA ARG A 93 2.04 -7.81 -22.19
C ARG A 93 2.88 -6.57 -22.46
N ALA A 94 3.20 -5.79 -21.43
CA ALA A 94 3.92 -4.53 -21.57
C ALA A 94 5.43 -4.78 -21.51
N GLU A 95 6.05 -4.94 -22.68
CA GLU A 95 7.51 -5.13 -22.77
C GLU A 95 8.26 -3.95 -22.16
N GLY A 96 9.24 -4.26 -21.30
CA GLY A 96 10.04 -3.23 -20.61
C GLY A 96 9.29 -2.44 -19.54
N GLN A 97 8.04 -2.82 -19.21
CA GLN A 97 7.27 -2.20 -18.14
C GLN A 97 6.88 -3.22 -17.07
N MET A 98 6.70 -2.75 -15.84
CA MET A 98 6.29 -3.56 -14.71
C MET A 98 5.41 -2.73 -13.78
N ALA A 99 4.25 -3.26 -13.42
CA ALA A 99 3.40 -2.74 -12.37
C ALA A 99 3.59 -3.56 -11.08
N VAL A 100 3.74 -2.85 -9.96
CA VAL A 100 3.79 -3.42 -8.61
C VAL A 100 2.72 -2.78 -7.74
N PHE A 101 2.16 -3.55 -6.80
CA PHE A 101 1.08 -3.08 -5.93
C PHE A 101 1.43 -3.18 -4.45
N GLY A 102 1.29 -2.06 -3.75
CA GLY A 102 1.38 -1.96 -2.30
C GLY A 102 -0.02 -1.91 -1.65
N ASN A 103 -0.41 -2.98 -0.96
CA ASN A 103 -1.67 -3.01 -0.22
C ASN A 103 -1.55 -2.19 1.08
N MET A 104 -2.12 -0.99 1.08
CA MET A 104 -2.05 -0.03 2.20
C MET A 104 -3.44 0.47 2.63
N GLY A 105 -4.51 -0.06 2.03
CA GLY A 105 -5.87 0.46 2.16
C GLY A 105 -6.03 1.83 1.48
N SER A 106 -7.27 2.27 1.32
CA SER A 106 -7.60 3.49 0.56
C SER A 106 -6.89 4.75 1.08
N MET A 107 -6.97 5.01 2.38
CA MET A 107 -6.32 6.17 2.99
C MET A 107 -4.78 6.07 2.91
N GLY A 108 -4.23 4.86 3.00
CA GLY A 108 -2.81 4.62 2.79
C GLY A 108 -2.38 4.93 1.35
N GLY A 109 -3.21 4.57 0.37
CA GLY A 109 -3.00 4.91 -1.04
C GLY A 109 -3.01 6.42 -1.28
N ILE A 110 -4.01 7.14 -0.76
CA ILE A 110 -4.08 8.61 -0.87
C ILE A 110 -2.83 9.28 -0.26
N LYS A 111 -2.39 8.82 0.92
CA LYS A 111 -1.17 9.32 1.57
C LYS A 111 0.09 8.99 0.78
N ALA A 112 0.16 7.81 0.18
CA ALA A 112 1.27 7.43 -0.69
C ALA A 112 1.34 8.33 -1.93
N LEU A 113 0.20 8.66 -2.52
CA LEU A 113 0.11 9.59 -3.66
C LEU A 113 0.59 10.99 -3.26
N ARG A 114 0.13 11.51 -2.11
CA ARG A 114 0.59 12.80 -1.56
C ARG A 114 2.10 12.90 -1.41
N LEU A 115 2.71 11.82 -0.92
CA LEU A 115 4.14 11.76 -0.64
C LEU A 115 4.97 11.42 -1.89
N GLY A 116 4.34 11.25 -3.06
CA GLY A 116 5.03 10.86 -4.30
C GLY A 116 5.62 9.45 -4.25
N LEU A 117 5.07 8.57 -3.41
CA LEU A 117 5.55 7.20 -3.22
C LEU A 117 4.91 6.19 -4.20
N CYS A 118 3.83 6.59 -4.86
CA CYS A 118 3.20 5.82 -5.93
C CYS A 118 2.80 6.74 -7.08
N HIS A 119 2.61 6.14 -8.27
CA HIS A 119 2.15 6.84 -9.47
C HIS A 119 0.62 6.81 -9.58
N MET A 120 0.00 5.83 -8.93
CA MET A 120 -1.44 5.64 -8.94
C MET A 120 -1.86 5.16 -7.55
N ALA A 121 -2.95 5.71 -7.02
CA ALA A 121 -3.59 5.19 -5.83
C ALA A 121 -4.93 4.52 -6.16
N THR A 122 -5.38 3.63 -5.30
CA THR A 122 -6.66 2.92 -5.43
C THR A 122 -7.49 3.09 -4.18
N SER A 123 -8.75 3.51 -4.34
CA SER A 123 -9.57 3.97 -3.22
C SER A 123 -11.06 3.76 -3.43
N HIS A 124 -11.77 3.57 -2.32
CA HIS A 124 -13.23 3.38 -2.26
C HIS A 124 -13.81 3.98 -0.97
N LEU A 125 -13.30 5.12 -0.51
CA LEU A 125 -13.78 5.75 0.71
C LEU A 125 -15.13 6.40 0.44
N VAL A 126 -16.18 5.85 1.03
CA VAL A 126 -17.53 6.41 0.96
C VAL A 126 -17.59 7.74 1.70
N GLU A 127 -18.24 8.74 1.10
CA GLU A 127 -18.47 10.03 1.73
C GLU A 127 -19.66 10.00 2.70
N ALA A 128 -19.80 11.06 3.50
CA ALA A 128 -20.86 11.16 4.50
C ALA A 128 -22.27 11.16 3.91
N ASP A 129 -22.42 11.55 2.64
CA ASP A 129 -23.69 11.50 1.91
C ASP A 129 -24.05 10.08 1.44
N GLY A 130 -23.09 9.15 1.43
CA GLY A 130 -23.27 7.78 0.96
C GLY A 130 -23.38 7.64 -0.56
N GLU A 131 -23.31 8.74 -1.32
CA GLU A 131 -23.49 8.75 -2.78
C GLU A 131 -22.16 8.90 -3.51
N GLU A 132 -21.26 9.74 -2.99
CA GLU A 132 -19.95 9.99 -3.58
C GLU A 132 -18.81 9.28 -2.85
N TYR A 133 -17.68 9.19 -3.55
CA TYR A 133 -16.50 8.49 -3.09
C TYR A 133 -15.24 9.34 -3.28
N ASN A 134 -14.34 9.26 -2.30
CA ASN A 134 -12.98 9.79 -2.33
C ASN A 134 -12.82 11.32 -2.31
N PHE A 135 -13.69 12.12 -2.93
CA PHE A 135 -13.45 13.55 -3.17
C PHE A 135 -13.19 14.38 -1.91
N GLN A 136 -13.99 14.24 -0.86
CA GLN A 136 -13.76 14.92 0.42
C GLN A 136 -12.42 14.53 1.05
N TYR A 137 -12.07 13.25 1.00
CA TYR A 137 -10.78 12.76 1.52
C TYR A 137 -9.61 13.27 0.70
N LEU A 138 -9.76 13.36 -0.63
CA LEU A 138 -8.76 13.92 -1.53
C LEU A 138 -8.55 15.42 -1.25
N GLN A 139 -9.62 16.19 -1.08
CA GLN A 139 -9.55 17.62 -0.76
C GLN A 139 -8.89 17.89 0.59
N GLN A 140 -9.05 16.98 1.56
CA GLN A 140 -8.43 17.11 2.88
C GLN A 140 -6.96 16.73 2.89
N GLU A 141 -6.58 15.71 2.11
CA GLU A 141 -5.23 15.16 2.14
C GLU A 141 -4.30 15.77 1.09
N LEU A 142 -4.81 16.22 -0.07
CA LEU A 142 -4.00 16.65 -1.21
C LEU A 142 -4.15 18.13 -1.53
N ASP A 143 -3.03 18.81 -1.81
CA ASP A 143 -3.02 20.21 -2.24
C ASP A 143 -3.57 20.39 -3.66
N GLN A 144 -3.40 19.37 -4.51
CA GLN A 144 -3.92 19.31 -5.87
C GLN A 144 -4.69 18.01 -6.06
N LEU A 145 -5.91 18.11 -6.61
CA LEU A 145 -6.73 16.94 -6.86
C LEU A 145 -6.18 16.12 -8.04
N PRO A 146 -6.05 14.80 -7.89
CA PRO A 146 -5.69 13.90 -8.98
C PRO A 146 -6.87 13.70 -9.93
N ALA A 147 -6.61 13.09 -11.08
CA ALA A 147 -7.67 12.53 -11.89
C ALA A 147 -8.28 11.33 -11.15
N VAL A 148 -9.60 11.36 -10.93
CA VAL A 148 -10.36 10.25 -10.35
C VAL A 148 -11.01 9.49 -11.50
N VAL A 149 -10.56 8.26 -11.73
CA VAL A 149 -11.10 7.39 -12.78
C VAL A 149 -11.84 6.25 -12.11
N ASN A 150 -13.14 6.13 -12.40
CA ASN A 150 -13.88 4.96 -11.93
C ASN A 150 -13.34 3.70 -12.60
N PHE A 151 -12.83 2.78 -11.78
CA PHE A 151 -12.27 1.52 -12.26
C PHE A 151 -13.37 0.48 -12.43
N CYS A 152 -14.15 0.29 -11.37
CA CYS A 152 -15.25 -0.64 -11.36
C CYS A 152 -16.28 -0.30 -10.26
N TYR A 153 -17.42 -0.98 -10.36
CA TYR A 153 -18.34 -1.18 -9.26
C TYR A 153 -18.26 -2.63 -8.81
N ARG A 154 -18.29 -2.85 -7.49
CA ARG A 154 -18.24 -4.18 -6.90
C ARG A 154 -19.31 -4.35 -5.83
N GLU A 155 -19.94 -5.51 -5.82
CA GLU A 155 -21.01 -5.82 -4.88
C GLU A 155 -20.40 -6.38 -3.59
N GLN A 156 -20.58 -5.65 -2.48
CA GLN A 156 -20.16 -6.04 -1.14
C GLN A 156 -21.25 -6.87 -0.45
N GLY A 157 -20.83 -7.80 0.39
CA GLY A 157 -21.73 -8.72 1.03
C GLY A 157 -21.03 -9.73 1.93
N LEU A 158 -21.73 -10.81 2.24
CA LEU A 158 -21.23 -11.92 3.03
C LEU A 158 -20.96 -13.12 2.12
N LEU A 159 -19.72 -13.61 2.14
CA LEU A 159 -19.36 -14.91 1.57
C LEU A 159 -19.89 -16.00 2.49
N ILE A 160 -20.53 -17.03 1.94
CA ILE A 160 -21.15 -18.13 2.69
C ILE A 160 -20.67 -19.46 2.12
N GLY A 161 -20.48 -20.46 2.98
CA GLY A 161 -20.07 -21.80 2.57
C GLY A 161 -20.93 -22.38 1.45
N ARG A 162 -20.30 -23.10 0.51
CA ARG A 162 -20.96 -23.69 -0.67
C ARG A 162 -22.18 -24.54 -0.27
N GLY A 163 -23.31 -24.31 -0.94
CA GLY A 163 -24.56 -25.00 -0.64
C GLY A 163 -25.21 -24.59 0.68
N ASN A 164 -24.69 -23.56 1.34
CA ASN A 164 -25.22 -22.96 2.56
C ASN A 164 -25.58 -23.97 3.68
N PRO A 165 -24.61 -24.77 4.17
CA PRO A 165 -24.88 -25.83 5.15
C PRO A 165 -25.41 -25.32 6.50
N LYS A 166 -25.25 -24.03 6.78
CA LYS A 166 -25.70 -23.35 8.01
C LYS A 166 -27.04 -22.62 7.83
N GLY A 167 -27.61 -22.60 6.63
CA GLY A 167 -28.90 -21.93 6.36
C GLY A 167 -28.85 -20.42 6.57
N ILE A 168 -27.74 -19.76 6.24
CA ILE A 168 -27.56 -18.31 6.37
C ILE A 168 -28.23 -17.63 5.18
N HIS A 169 -29.34 -16.92 5.43
CA HIS A 169 -30.11 -16.18 4.44
C HIS A 169 -30.15 -14.67 4.73
N SER A 170 -29.84 -14.27 5.96
CA SER A 170 -29.69 -12.87 6.35
C SER A 170 -28.58 -12.68 7.38
N THR A 171 -28.27 -11.43 7.72
CA THR A 171 -27.25 -11.11 8.73
C THR A 171 -27.68 -11.59 10.13
N GLU A 172 -28.97 -11.60 10.43
CA GLU A 172 -29.56 -12.10 11.68
C GLU A 172 -29.21 -13.56 11.94
N ASP A 173 -29.12 -14.39 10.89
CA ASP A 173 -28.85 -15.82 11.01
C ASP A 173 -27.48 -16.09 11.62
N LEU A 174 -26.55 -15.12 11.56
CA LEU A 174 -25.24 -15.21 12.23
C LEU A 174 -25.36 -15.30 13.77
N LYS A 175 -26.52 -15.01 14.37
CA LYS A 175 -26.80 -15.27 15.80
C LYS A 175 -26.89 -16.76 16.12
N ALA A 176 -27.14 -17.62 15.13
CA ALA A 176 -27.32 -19.03 15.36
C ALA A 176 -26.03 -19.66 15.93
N LYS A 177 -26.19 -20.56 16.91
CA LYS A 177 -25.05 -21.22 17.55
C LYS A 177 -24.27 -22.06 16.54
N GLY A 178 -22.94 -22.00 16.64
CA GLY A 178 -22.03 -22.83 15.84
C GLY A 178 -21.82 -22.34 14.41
N ILE A 179 -22.08 -21.05 14.14
CA ILE A 179 -21.59 -20.34 12.97
C ILE A 179 -20.27 -19.65 13.34
N ARG A 180 -19.24 -19.94 12.57
CA ARG A 180 -17.92 -19.32 12.68
C ARG A 180 -17.77 -18.29 11.58
N VAL A 181 -17.32 -17.10 11.92
CA VAL A 181 -16.99 -16.06 10.96
C VAL A 181 -15.49 -15.86 10.86
N VAL A 182 -15.06 -15.34 9.72
CA VAL A 182 -13.75 -14.69 9.58
C VAL A 182 -13.98 -13.27 9.10
N ASN A 183 -13.03 -12.37 9.33
CA ASN A 183 -13.22 -10.95 9.16
C ASN A 183 -12.11 -10.29 8.33
N ARG A 184 -12.33 -9.02 7.97
CA ARG A 184 -11.31 -8.13 7.40
C ARG A 184 -10.71 -7.23 8.48
N PRO A 185 -9.48 -6.71 8.30
CA PRO A 185 -8.83 -5.88 9.30
C PRO A 185 -9.69 -4.68 9.69
N LYS A 186 -9.60 -4.31 10.97
CA LYS A 186 -10.22 -3.09 11.48
C LYS A 186 -9.79 -1.88 10.65
N GLY A 187 -10.75 -1.03 10.31
CA GLY A 187 -10.53 0.18 9.50
C GLY A 187 -10.64 -0.02 8.00
N THR A 188 -10.88 -1.25 7.50
CA THR A 188 -11.27 -1.47 6.10
C THR A 188 -12.75 -1.16 5.87
N GLY A 189 -13.12 -0.65 4.69
CA GLY A 189 -14.52 -0.35 4.35
C GLY A 189 -15.45 -1.56 4.49
N THR A 190 -15.00 -2.73 4.04
CA THR A 190 -15.73 -4.00 4.21
C THR A 190 -15.95 -4.39 5.67
N ARG A 191 -14.97 -4.12 6.56
CA ARG A 191 -15.15 -4.35 8.00
C ARG A 191 -16.18 -3.39 8.58
N LEU A 192 -16.11 -2.10 8.24
CA LEU A 192 -17.09 -1.10 8.68
C LEU A 192 -18.51 -1.44 8.23
N LEU A 193 -18.67 -1.88 6.98
CA LEU A 193 -19.96 -2.33 6.45
C LEU A 193 -20.47 -3.57 7.20
N PHE A 194 -19.61 -4.55 7.46
CA PHE A 194 -20.00 -5.74 8.22
C PHE A 194 -20.45 -5.37 9.64
N ASP A 195 -19.67 -4.56 10.35
CA ASP A 195 -19.99 -4.11 11.70
C ASP A 195 -21.32 -3.30 11.72
N SER A 196 -21.58 -2.46 10.70
CA SER A 196 -22.87 -1.78 10.52
C SER A 196 -24.02 -2.76 10.35
N LYS A 197 -23.86 -3.77 9.47
CA LYS A 197 -24.89 -4.79 9.21
C LYS A 197 -25.18 -5.64 10.44
N LEU A 198 -24.17 -5.94 11.26
CA LEU A 198 -24.35 -6.61 12.55
C LEU A 198 -25.10 -5.72 13.55
N ALA A 199 -24.75 -4.43 13.63
CA ALA A 199 -25.38 -3.47 14.53
C ALA A 199 -26.86 -3.23 14.19
N GLU A 200 -27.20 -3.14 12.90
CA GLU A 200 -28.59 -3.01 12.40
C GLU A 200 -29.51 -4.11 12.97
N VAL A 201 -28.96 -5.30 13.20
CA VAL A 201 -29.70 -6.47 13.69
C VAL A 201 -29.43 -6.77 15.16
N GLY A 202 -28.70 -5.90 15.85
CA GLY A 202 -28.37 -6.04 17.27
C GLY A 202 -27.48 -7.24 17.59
N ILE A 203 -26.54 -7.59 16.71
CA ILE A 203 -25.47 -8.54 16.98
C ILE A 203 -24.25 -7.78 17.48
N SER A 204 -23.76 -8.13 18.67
CA SER A 204 -22.49 -7.62 19.15
C SER A 204 -21.33 -8.53 18.66
N PRO A 205 -20.15 -7.95 18.36
CA PRO A 205 -18.95 -8.70 17.99
C PRO A 205 -18.64 -9.93 18.85
N GLU A 206 -18.87 -9.83 20.16
CA GLU A 206 -18.55 -10.85 21.16
C GLU A 206 -19.48 -12.08 21.06
N GLN A 207 -20.60 -11.94 20.36
CA GLN A 207 -21.54 -13.04 20.12
C GLN A 207 -21.12 -13.93 18.95
N LEU A 208 -20.17 -13.48 18.12
CA LEU A 208 -19.72 -14.18 16.92
C LEU A 208 -18.42 -14.93 17.15
N ASP A 209 -18.46 -16.24 16.96
CA ASP A 209 -17.25 -17.07 16.97
C ASP A 209 -16.36 -16.72 15.79
N GLY A 210 -15.08 -16.42 16.05
CA GLY A 210 -14.11 -16.04 15.03
C GLY A 210 -14.13 -14.57 14.59
N TYR A 211 -14.93 -13.69 15.21
CA TYR A 211 -15.00 -12.27 14.84
C TYR A 211 -13.64 -11.54 14.81
N GLY A 212 -12.74 -11.90 15.74
CA GLY A 212 -11.38 -11.34 15.84
C GLY A 212 -10.37 -11.96 14.86
N ARG A 213 -10.77 -12.93 14.04
CA ARG A 213 -9.90 -13.57 13.06
C ARG A 213 -9.89 -12.75 11.78
N GLU A 214 -8.81 -12.03 11.52
CA GLU A 214 -8.72 -11.06 10.44
C GLU A 214 -7.83 -11.56 9.28
N LEU A 215 -8.27 -11.32 8.04
CA LEU A 215 -7.55 -11.67 6.81
C LEU A 215 -7.45 -10.49 5.86
N PHE A 216 -6.29 -10.28 5.25
CA PHE A 216 -5.96 -9.03 4.57
C PHE A 216 -6.54 -8.86 3.17
N ARG A 217 -6.93 -9.95 2.49
CA ARG A 217 -7.50 -9.89 1.12
C ARG A 217 -8.89 -10.52 1.07
N HIS A 218 -9.69 -10.10 0.08
CA HIS A 218 -11.03 -10.66 -0.11
C HIS A 218 -10.96 -12.14 -0.48
N LEU A 219 -9.98 -12.50 -1.29
CA LEU A 219 -9.72 -13.89 -1.67
C LEU A 219 -9.38 -14.75 -0.46
N ASP A 220 -8.60 -14.24 0.50
CA ASP A 220 -8.23 -14.99 1.71
C ASP A 220 -9.46 -15.33 2.56
N VAL A 221 -10.39 -14.38 2.73
CA VAL A 221 -11.69 -14.64 3.39
C VAL A 221 -12.47 -15.72 2.66
N GLY A 222 -12.52 -15.66 1.33
CA GLY A 222 -13.16 -16.69 0.52
C GLY A 222 -12.53 -18.08 0.69
N LEU A 223 -11.20 -18.17 0.70
CA LEU A 223 -10.48 -19.44 0.89
C LEU A 223 -10.71 -20.03 2.29
N GLU A 224 -10.84 -19.19 3.31
CA GLU A 224 -11.16 -19.62 4.67
C GLU A 224 -12.57 -20.23 4.76
N VAL A 225 -13.54 -19.63 4.08
CA VAL A 225 -14.90 -20.16 3.98
C VAL A 225 -14.94 -21.43 3.14
N LEU A 226 -14.24 -21.44 2.00
CA LEU A 226 -14.16 -22.60 1.10
C LEU A 226 -13.56 -23.83 1.79
N SER A 227 -12.54 -23.64 2.63
CA SER A 227 -11.87 -24.71 3.37
C SER A 227 -12.67 -25.21 4.59
N GLY A 228 -13.82 -24.60 4.90
CA GLY A 228 -14.67 -24.97 6.03
C GLY A 228 -14.13 -24.55 7.39
N GLN A 229 -13.09 -23.71 7.42
CA GLN A 229 -12.52 -23.15 8.63
C GLN A 229 -13.31 -21.96 9.17
N ALA A 230 -14.05 -21.28 8.29
CA ALA A 230 -15.14 -20.38 8.62
C ALA A 230 -16.40 -20.80 7.85
N ASP A 231 -17.57 -20.40 8.36
CA ASP A 231 -18.86 -20.65 7.72
C ASP A 231 -19.31 -19.42 6.91
N ALA A 232 -18.88 -18.22 7.32
CA ALA A 232 -19.13 -16.97 6.60
C ALA A 232 -18.02 -15.92 6.81
N GLY A 233 -17.97 -14.90 5.96
CA GLY A 233 -17.10 -13.74 6.16
C GLY A 233 -17.36 -12.62 5.16
N PRO A 234 -17.11 -11.34 5.52
CA PRO A 234 -17.46 -10.22 4.66
C PRO A 234 -16.49 -10.12 3.48
N GLY A 235 -17.03 -9.85 2.29
CA GLY A 235 -16.26 -9.83 1.06
C GLY A 235 -17.03 -9.28 -0.13
N ILE A 236 -16.54 -9.56 -1.33
CA ILE A 236 -17.13 -9.11 -2.59
C ILE A 236 -17.65 -10.30 -3.39
N LYS A 237 -18.75 -10.09 -4.12
CA LYS A 237 -19.41 -11.14 -4.93
C LYS A 237 -18.49 -11.82 -5.94
N ALA A 238 -17.51 -11.08 -6.47
CA ALA A 238 -16.50 -11.64 -7.38
C ALA A 238 -15.73 -12.82 -6.75
N VAL A 239 -15.45 -12.78 -5.44
CA VAL A 239 -14.83 -13.91 -4.72
C VAL A 239 -15.79 -15.09 -4.66
N ALA A 240 -17.06 -14.83 -4.32
CA ALA A 240 -18.04 -15.90 -4.23
C ALA A 240 -18.19 -16.64 -5.57
N GLN A 241 -18.28 -15.88 -6.67
CA GLN A 241 -18.33 -16.42 -8.02
C GLN A 241 -17.07 -17.21 -8.39
N LEU A 242 -15.88 -16.67 -8.08
CA LEU A 242 -14.60 -17.31 -8.39
C LEU A 242 -14.43 -18.66 -7.67
N LEU A 243 -14.89 -18.73 -6.42
CA LEU A 243 -14.71 -19.91 -5.55
C LEU A 243 -15.93 -20.85 -5.52
N GLY A 244 -17.03 -20.50 -6.19
CA GLY A 244 -18.28 -21.26 -6.14
C GLY A 244 -18.93 -21.28 -4.75
N LEU A 245 -18.83 -20.16 -4.02
CA LEU A 245 -19.46 -19.94 -2.73
C LEU A 245 -20.84 -19.30 -2.88
N GLU A 246 -21.65 -19.40 -1.83
CA GLU A 246 -22.89 -18.65 -1.72
C GLU A 246 -22.61 -17.20 -1.32
N PHE A 247 -23.55 -16.30 -1.61
CA PHE A 247 -23.36 -14.87 -1.36
C PHE A 247 -24.63 -14.19 -0.92
N LEU A 248 -24.55 -13.46 0.21
CA LEU A 248 -25.59 -12.54 0.65
C LEU A 248 -25.17 -11.11 0.27
N SER A 249 -25.96 -10.46 -0.57
CA SER A 249 -25.70 -9.10 -1.05
C SER A 249 -26.10 -8.04 -0.02
N TRP A 250 -25.30 -6.98 0.10
CA TRP A 250 -25.64 -5.81 0.91
C TRP A 250 -25.72 -4.53 0.08
N GLN A 251 -24.68 -4.19 -0.68
CA GLN A 251 -24.64 -2.96 -1.45
C GLN A 251 -23.60 -2.98 -2.56
N TRP A 252 -23.73 -2.04 -3.51
CA TRP A 252 -22.68 -1.73 -4.48
C TRP A 252 -21.69 -0.73 -3.88
N GLU A 253 -20.42 -0.92 -4.20
CA GLU A 253 -19.31 -0.05 -3.81
C GLU A 253 -18.57 0.39 -5.08
N ARG A 254 -18.27 1.69 -5.15
CA ARG A 254 -17.46 2.28 -6.21
C ARG A 254 -15.98 2.14 -5.86
N PHE A 255 -15.16 1.70 -6.82
CA PHE A 255 -13.72 1.55 -6.66
C PHE A 255 -13.00 2.35 -7.75
N ASP A 256 -12.13 3.27 -7.34
CA ASP A 256 -11.53 4.26 -8.22
C ASP A 256 -10.00 4.15 -8.26
N LEU A 257 -9.43 4.54 -9.40
CA LEU A 257 -8.02 4.86 -9.58
C LEU A 257 -7.83 6.38 -9.42
N LEU A 258 -6.74 6.77 -8.77
CA LEU A 258 -6.34 8.14 -8.51
C LEU A 258 -4.98 8.37 -9.18
N ILE A 259 -4.89 9.29 -10.14
CA ILE A 259 -3.72 9.49 -11.03
C ILE A 259 -3.28 10.96 -11.02
#